data_AF-A0A3N5TXU5-F1
#
_entry.id   AF-A0A3N5TXU5-F1
#
_cell.length_a   1.000
_cell.length_b   1.000
_cell.length_c   1.000
_cell.angle_alpha   90.00
_cell.angle_beta   90.00
_cell.angle_gamma   90.00
#
_symmetry.space_group_name_H-M   'P 1'
#
loop_
_entity.id
_entity.type
_entity.pdbx_description
1 polymer ?
#
loop_
_entity_poly.entity_id
_entity_poly.type
_entity_poly.pdbx_seq_one_letter_code
_entity_poly.pdbx_strand_id
1 'polypeptide(L)'
;MKEYKVVKTYKEINEKIRSGKVVVVTAGEMIDIVRKKGPVKAAKQVDVVTTGTFAPMCSSGAFINFGHSVPTIKAAKVWLNNVPAYAGIAAVDCYIGATEPCEDDPLNKVYPGEFIYGGGHVIQDLVGGKKVYLKATAYGTSCYPNRLVEKEITIASIPNATLCNPRNGYQNYNCAVNLTNKIIYTYMGALKPGAGNANYCSAGELSPLFNDPYYKTIGIGTRIFLGGGTGYVIWSGTQHNPSAKRNEKGVPVSPAGTMAVMGDLKKMNPNWLVGVSIQGYGCSLMVGLGVPIPVLNEDMAAYTGISDEEIFTQI
;
A
#
# COMPACT_ATOMS: atom_id res chain seq x y z
N MET A 1 -5.11 15.18 -32.48
CA MET A 1 -5.06 14.01 -31.57
C MET A 1 -4.27 12.92 -32.26
N LYS A 2 -3.44 12.16 -31.54
CA LYS A 2 -2.67 11.04 -32.11
C LYS A 2 -3.66 9.93 -32.52
N GLU A 3 -3.56 9.45 -33.75
CA GLU A 3 -4.41 8.36 -34.26
C GLU A 3 -3.80 7.02 -33.86
N TYR A 4 -4.60 6.16 -33.21
CA TYR A 4 -4.16 4.84 -32.73
C TYR A 4 -4.56 3.74 -33.72
N LYS A 5 -3.65 2.79 -33.96
CA LYS A 5 -3.90 1.59 -34.77
C LYS A 5 -4.74 0.56 -34.04
N VAL A 6 -4.80 0.62 -32.72
CA VAL A 6 -5.65 -0.23 -31.86
C VAL A 6 -6.42 0.66 -30.92
N VAL A 7 -7.74 0.48 -30.88
CA VAL A 7 -8.61 1.18 -29.93
C VAL A 7 -9.55 0.16 -29.31
N LYS A 8 -9.33 -0.14 -28.03
CA LYS A 8 -10.23 -0.94 -27.20
C LYS A 8 -10.96 -0.02 -26.21
N THR A 9 -12.11 -0.47 -25.74
CA THR A 9 -12.86 0.24 -24.70
C THR A 9 -12.92 -0.57 -23.41
N TYR A 10 -13.12 0.10 -22.28
CA TYR A 10 -13.44 -0.58 -21.02
C TYR A 10 -14.65 -1.50 -21.15
N LYS A 11 -15.66 -1.12 -21.95
CA LYS A 11 -16.86 -1.94 -22.17
C LYS A 11 -16.49 -3.27 -22.85
N GLU A 12 -15.72 -3.21 -23.92
CA GLU A 12 -15.24 -4.39 -24.65
C GLU A 12 -14.42 -5.32 -23.74
N ILE A 13 -13.44 -4.78 -23.00
CA ILE A 13 -12.61 -5.58 -22.10
C ILE A 13 -13.47 -6.22 -21.01
N ASN A 14 -14.43 -5.50 -20.41
CA ASN A 14 -15.34 -6.04 -19.42
C ASN A 14 -16.27 -7.13 -19.99
N GLU A 15 -16.70 -7.03 -21.25
CA GLU A 15 -17.46 -8.10 -21.93
C GLU A 15 -16.60 -9.35 -22.14
N LYS A 16 -15.32 -9.20 -22.48
CA LYS A 16 -14.37 -10.33 -22.55
C LYS A 16 -14.14 -10.97 -21.19
N ILE A 17 -14.04 -10.18 -20.12
CA ILE A 17 -13.92 -10.69 -18.74
C ILE A 17 -15.16 -11.52 -18.38
N ARG A 18 -16.37 -10.99 -18.61
CA ARG A 18 -17.63 -11.70 -18.31
C ARG A 18 -17.81 -12.97 -19.13
N SER A 19 -17.31 -13.00 -20.37
CA SER A 19 -17.40 -14.16 -21.25
C SER A 19 -16.23 -15.14 -21.14
N GLY A 20 -15.25 -14.88 -20.26
CA GLY A 20 -14.07 -15.74 -20.09
C GLY A 20 -13.09 -15.72 -21.27
N LYS A 21 -13.22 -14.76 -22.19
CA LYS A 21 -12.39 -14.62 -23.41
C LYS A 21 -11.26 -13.59 -23.26
N VAL A 22 -11.16 -12.96 -22.10
CA VAL A 22 -10.14 -11.95 -21.81
C VAL A 22 -8.75 -12.56 -21.86
N VAL A 23 -7.82 -11.90 -22.54
CA VAL A 23 -6.40 -12.26 -22.51
C VAL A 23 -5.72 -11.44 -21.43
N VAL A 24 -5.33 -12.11 -20.35
CA VAL A 24 -4.64 -11.51 -19.20
C VAL A 24 -3.21 -12.04 -19.18
N VAL A 25 -2.25 -11.14 -18.98
CA VAL A 25 -0.83 -11.46 -18.81
C VAL A 25 -0.25 -10.73 -17.61
N THR A 26 0.84 -11.22 -17.07
CA THR A 26 1.63 -10.52 -16.06
C THR A 26 2.47 -9.40 -16.67
N ALA A 27 2.89 -8.42 -15.86
CA ALA A 27 3.81 -7.36 -16.31
C ALA A 27 5.11 -7.95 -16.90
N GLY A 28 5.68 -8.98 -16.29
CA GLY A 28 6.87 -9.67 -16.81
C GLY A 28 6.65 -10.32 -18.18
N GLU A 29 5.51 -11.00 -18.38
CA GLU A 29 5.17 -11.57 -19.70
C GLU A 29 4.93 -10.49 -20.76
N MET A 30 4.37 -9.34 -20.37
CA MET A 30 4.06 -8.24 -21.27
C MET A 30 5.32 -7.65 -21.92
N ILE A 31 6.41 -7.50 -21.16
CA ILE A 31 7.72 -7.04 -21.66
C ILE A 31 8.17 -7.90 -22.82
N ASP A 32 8.11 -9.22 -22.64
CA ASP A 32 8.53 -10.20 -23.62
C ASP A 32 7.65 -10.17 -24.88
N ILE A 33 6.34 -10.01 -24.71
CA ILE A 33 5.37 -9.85 -25.80
C ILE A 33 5.67 -8.59 -26.61
N VAL A 34 5.89 -7.46 -25.95
CA VAL A 34 6.18 -6.17 -26.60
C VAL A 34 7.52 -6.23 -27.31
N ARG A 35 8.56 -6.79 -26.68
CA ARG A 35 9.89 -6.96 -27.28
C ARG A 35 9.85 -7.81 -28.57
N LYS A 36 9.12 -8.93 -28.55
CA LYS A 36 9.04 -9.88 -29.67
C LYS A 36 8.09 -9.42 -30.79
N LYS A 37 6.96 -8.82 -30.45
CA LYS A 37 5.85 -8.57 -31.41
C LYS A 37 5.60 -7.08 -31.69
N GLY A 38 6.16 -6.19 -30.87
CA GLY A 38 5.92 -4.76 -30.91
C GLY A 38 4.60 -4.33 -30.24
N PRO A 39 4.47 -3.05 -29.82
CA PRO A 39 3.33 -2.57 -29.04
C PRO A 39 1.97 -2.71 -29.73
N VAL A 40 1.92 -2.54 -31.05
CA VAL A 40 0.66 -2.64 -31.82
C VAL A 40 0.10 -4.05 -31.82
N LYS A 41 0.95 -5.08 -32.04
CA LYS A 41 0.50 -6.48 -32.00
C LYS A 41 0.17 -6.91 -30.58
N ALA A 42 0.96 -6.47 -29.59
CA ALA A 42 0.69 -6.70 -28.18
C ALA A 42 -0.68 -6.14 -27.79
N ALA A 43 -0.99 -4.89 -28.15
CA ALA A 43 -2.28 -4.27 -27.87
C ALA A 43 -3.47 -4.97 -28.52
N LYS A 44 -3.31 -5.59 -29.70
CA LYS A 44 -4.37 -6.41 -30.30
C LYS A 44 -4.64 -7.68 -29.49
N GLN A 45 -3.59 -8.34 -29.03
CA GLN A 45 -3.66 -9.66 -28.40
C GLN A 45 -4.00 -9.62 -26.91
N VAL A 46 -3.41 -8.70 -26.16
CA VAL A 46 -3.55 -8.59 -24.70
C VAL A 46 -4.65 -7.61 -24.35
N ASP A 47 -5.51 -7.96 -23.41
CA ASP A 47 -6.58 -7.09 -22.92
C ASP A 47 -6.22 -6.45 -21.57
N VAL A 48 -5.58 -7.20 -20.67
CA VAL A 48 -5.20 -6.73 -19.32
C VAL A 48 -3.80 -7.18 -18.95
N VAL A 49 -3.02 -6.27 -18.36
CA VAL A 49 -1.72 -6.58 -17.72
C VAL A 49 -1.89 -6.52 -16.21
N THR A 50 -1.55 -7.59 -15.50
CA THR A 50 -1.58 -7.61 -14.03
C THR A 50 -0.27 -7.10 -13.46
N THR A 51 -0.37 -6.05 -12.64
CA THR A 51 0.77 -5.41 -11.97
C THR A 51 0.61 -5.54 -10.46
N GLY A 52 1.70 -5.41 -9.71
CA GLY A 52 1.67 -5.55 -8.27
C GLY A 52 2.93 -5.10 -7.55
N THR A 53 2.77 -4.84 -6.26
CA THR A 53 3.84 -4.59 -5.31
C THR A 53 3.48 -5.24 -3.98
N PHE A 54 4.50 -5.73 -3.29
CA PHE A 54 4.41 -6.16 -1.90
C PHE A 54 5.63 -5.59 -1.20
N ALA A 55 5.45 -4.50 -0.47
CA ALA A 55 6.55 -3.75 0.16
C ALA A 55 6.09 -3.09 1.46
N PRO A 56 7.02 -2.70 2.35
CA PRO A 56 6.69 -1.93 3.54
C PRO A 56 6.08 -0.57 3.16
N MET A 57 4.85 -0.32 3.60
CA MET A 57 4.10 0.90 3.33
C MET A 57 3.80 1.60 4.65
N CYS A 58 4.72 2.43 5.13
CA CYS A 58 4.62 3.11 6.42
C CYS A 58 3.42 4.06 6.53
N SER A 59 2.95 4.62 5.43
CA SER A 59 1.73 5.43 5.36
C SER A 59 0.47 4.58 5.23
N SER A 60 0.39 3.51 6.02
CA SER A 60 -0.77 2.64 6.12
C SER A 60 -1.39 2.72 7.51
N GLY A 61 -2.68 2.40 7.60
CA GLY A 61 -3.39 2.33 8.87
C GLY A 61 -4.81 1.87 8.68
N ALA A 62 -5.55 1.75 9.78
CA ALA A 62 -6.93 1.30 9.74
C ALA A 62 -7.83 2.19 10.60
N PHE A 63 -8.96 2.58 10.02
CA PHE A 63 -10.11 3.06 10.78
C PHE A 63 -10.85 1.87 11.35
N ILE A 64 -11.08 1.87 12.66
CA ILE A 64 -11.75 0.79 13.38
C ILE A 64 -12.88 1.38 14.20
N ASN A 65 -14.10 0.87 13.95
CA ASN A 65 -15.21 1.01 14.87
C ASN A 65 -15.25 -0.24 15.74
N PHE A 66 -14.97 -0.11 17.03
CA PHE A 66 -14.85 -1.27 17.94
C PHE A 66 -16.17 -1.63 18.66
N GLY A 67 -17.25 -0.92 18.35
CA GLY A 67 -18.59 -1.11 18.91
C GLY A 67 -18.72 -0.66 20.37
N HIS A 68 -19.91 -0.18 20.72
CA HIS A 68 -20.21 0.27 22.08
C HIS A 68 -20.19 -0.86 23.12
N SER A 69 -19.85 -0.48 24.35
CA SER A 69 -20.12 -1.24 25.57
C SER A 69 -21.50 -0.88 26.13
N VAL A 70 -21.94 -1.64 27.14
CA VAL A 70 -23.06 -1.27 28.01
C VAL A 70 -22.53 -1.13 29.44
N PRO A 71 -22.58 0.06 30.07
CA PRO A 71 -23.03 1.33 29.51
C PRO A 71 -22.12 1.86 28.39
N THR A 72 -22.63 2.78 27.55
CA THR A 72 -21.92 3.33 26.38
C THR A 72 -20.71 4.19 26.76
N ILE A 73 -19.70 4.21 25.89
CA ILE A 73 -18.45 4.98 26.03
C ILE A 73 -18.25 5.94 24.86
N LYS A 74 -17.68 7.12 25.14
CA LYS A 74 -17.10 8.04 24.14
C LYS A 74 -15.59 8.09 24.38
N ALA A 75 -14.86 7.22 23.70
CA ALA A 75 -13.45 7.02 23.95
C ALA A 75 -12.63 8.28 23.65
N ALA A 76 -11.80 8.66 24.61
CA ALA A 76 -10.84 9.76 24.52
C ALA A 76 -9.41 9.26 24.25
N LYS A 77 -9.08 8.04 24.70
CA LYS A 77 -7.85 7.33 24.34
C LYS A 77 -8.15 5.85 24.12
N VAL A 78 -7.50 5.23 23.16
CA VAL A 78 -7.71 3.83 22.77
C VAL A 78 -6.36 3.16 22.59
N TRP A 79 -6.27 1.88 22.98
CA TRP A 79 -5.14 1.00 22.73
C TRP A 79 -5.64 -0.35 22.21
N LEU A 80 -4.86 -0.95 21.32
CA LEU A 80 -5.05 -2.29 20.76
C LEU A 80 -3.77 -3.09 20.97
N ASN A 81 -3.78 -4.13 21.81
CA ASN A 81 -2.57 -4.85 22.25
C ASN A 81 -1.46 -3.90 22.74
N ASN A 82 -1.82 -2.94 23.60
CA ASN A 82 -0.92 -1.89 24.11
C ASN A 82 -0.34 -0.94 23.05
N VAL A 83 -0.79 -1.01 21.78
CA VAL A 83 -0.45 -0.04 20.73
C VAL A 83 -1.49 1.08 20.77
N PRO A 84 -1.08 2.35 20.93
CA PRO A 84 -2.00 3.47 20.84
C PRO A 84 -2.77 3.49 19.52
N ALA A 85 -4.05 3.79 19.59
CA ALA A 85 -4.88 4.12 18.44
C ALA A 85 -5.49 5.50 18.65
N TYR A 86 -5.37 6.36 17.64
CA TYR A 86 -5.88 7.72 17.71
C TYR A 86 -7.41 7.70 17.85
N ALA A 87 -7.88 8.13 19.02
CA ALA A 87 -9.30 8.38 19.28
C ALA A 87 -9.71 9.75 18.73
N GLY A 88 -10.86 10.29 19.13
CA GLY A 88 -11.28 11.64 18.71
C GLY A 88 -11.85 11.74 17.30
N ILE A 89 -12.03 10.60 16.61
CA ILE A 89 -12.79 10.51 15.36
C ILE A 89 -14.29 10.53 15.64
N ALA A 90 -14.74 9.70 16.58
CA ALA A 90 -16.10 9.67 17.11
C ALA A 90 -16.12 8.89 18.45
N ALA A 91 -17.28 8.36 18.88
CA ALA A 91 -17.42 7.77 20.20
C ALA A 91 -16.69 6.41 20.36
N VAL A 92 -16.71 5.57 19.33
CA VAL A 92 -16.07 4.24 19.35
C VAL A 92 -15.26 3.98 18.07
N ASP A 93 -14.85 5.06 17.43
CA ASP A 93 -14.05 5.07 16.21
C ASP A 93 -12.64 5.53 16.55
N CYS A 94 -11.67 4.79 16.06
CA CYS A 94 -10.25 5.09 16.22
C CYS A 94 -9.48 4.83 14.93
N TYR A 95 -8.30 5.42 14.82
CA TYR A 95 -7.36 5.17 13.73
C TYR A 95 -6.06 4.59 14.30
N ILE A 96 -5.68 3.38 13.88
CA ILE A 96 -4.39 2.79 14.22
C ILE A 96 -3.42 2.96 13.05
N GLY A 97 -2.30 3.64 13.29
CA GLY A 97 -1.24 3.80 12.30
C GLY A 97 -0.31 2.60 12.28
N ALA A 98 0.08 2.12 11.09
CA ALA A 98 0.94 0.94 10.95
C ALA A 98 2.32 1.08 11.62
N THR A 99 2.78 2.32 11.81
CA THR A 99 4.08 2.67 12.40
C THR A 99 4.01 3.03 13.88
N GLU A 100 2.83 2.95 14.49
CA GLU A 100 2.68 3.25 15.92
C GLU A 100 3.27 2.09 16.73
N PRO A 101 4.32 2.31 17.56
CA PRO A 101 4.89 1.27 18.40
C PRO A 101 3.97 0.95 19.59
N CYS A 102 4.26 -0.15 20.31
CA CYS A 102 3.68 -0.34 21.64
C CYS A 102 4.06 0.81 22.58
N GLU A 103 3.17 1.15 23.51
CA GLU A 103 3.40 2.24 24.49
C GLU A 103 4.64 2.00 25.37
N ASP A 104 4.99 0.74 25.61
CA ASP A 104 6.14 0.30 26.41
C ASP A 104 7.36 -0.11 25.58
N ASP A 105 7.35 0.06 24.26
CA ASP A 105 8.51 -0.24 23.41
C ASP A 105 9.73 0.60 23.84
N PRO A 106 10.94 0.01 23.94
CA PRO A 106 12.13 0.76 24.33
C PRO A 106 12.58 1.76 23.26
N LEU A 107 12.00 1.70 22.06
CA LEU A 107 12.36 2.47 20.88
C LEU A 107 13.89 2.37 20.65
N ASN A 108 14.53 3.49 20.37
CA ASN A 108 15.98 3.58 20.20
C ASN A 108 16.74 3.91 21.50
N LYS A 109 16.18 3.64 22.70
CA LYS A 109 16.92 3.81 23.97
C LYS A 109 18.14 2.90 24.03
N VAL A 110 18.02 1.67 23.53
CA VAL A 110 19.14 0.78 23.20
C VAL A 110 19.20 0.71 21.68
N TYR A 111 20.18 1.38 21.08
CA TYR A 111 20.26 1.52 19.62
C TYR A 111 21.08 0.37 18.99
N PRO A 112 20.61 -0.24 17.87
CA PRO A 112 19.35 0.02 17.18
C PRO A 112 18.16 -0.72 17.82
N GLY A 113 17.00 -0.03 17.93
CA GLY A 113 15.77 -0.62 18.46
C GLY A 113 15.17 -1.70 17.56
N GLU A 114 14.46 -2.66 18.16
CA GLU A 114 13.93 -3.83 17.44
C GLU A 114 12.50 -3.62 16.92
N PHE A 115 11.67 -2.83 17.60
CA PHE A 115 10.27 -2.55 17.23
C PHE A 115 9.44 -3.82 16.97
N ILE A 116 9.53 -4.78 17.90
CA ILE A 116 9.03 -6.16 17.75
C ILE A 116 7.52 -6.27 17.49
N TYR A 117 6.75 -5.29 17.95
CA TYR A 117 5.30 -5.27 17.81
C TYR A 117 4.80 -3.83 17.74
N GLY A 118 3.72 -3.60 16.99
CA GLY A 118 3.18 -2.27 16.74
C GLY A 118 1.95 -2.31 15.84
N GLY A 119 1.54 -1.16 15.30
CA GLY A 119 0.25 -1.03 14.63
C GLY A 119 0.10 -1.92 13.39
N GLY A 120 1.16 -2.13 12.60
CA GLY A 120 1.13 -3.07 11.49
C GLY A 120 0.90 -4.52 11.93
N HIS A 121 1.47 -4.91 13.07
CA HIS A 121 1.27 -6.23 13.67
C HIS A 121 -0.16 -6.39 14.21
N VAL A 122 -0.72 -5.36 14.85
CA VAL A 122 -2.14 -5.35 15.27
C VAL A 122 -3.07 -5.52 14.07
N ILE A 123 -2.81 -4.80 12.97
CA ILE A 123 -3.61 -4.92 11.74
C ILE A 123 -3.54 -6.34 11.19
N GLN A 124 -2.34 -6.94 11.09
CA GLN A 124 -2.17 -8.32 10.66
C GLN A 124 -2.90 -9.30 11.57
N ASP A 125 -2.78 -9.14 12.89
CA ASP A 125 -3.42 -10.02 13.88
C ASP A 125 -4.95 -9.96 13.78
N LEU A 126 -5.52 -8.76 13.64
CA LEU A 126 -6.96 -8.61 13.38
C LEU A 126 -7.36 -9.35 12.10
N VAL A 127 -6.70 -9.08 10.97
CA VAL A 127 -7.01 -9.72 9.67
C VAL A 127 -6.83 -11.24 9.72
N GLY A 128 -5.87 -11.72 10.51
CA GLY A 128 -5.65 -13.14 10.79
C GLY A 128 -6.69 -13.78 11.73
N GLY A 129 -7.70 -13.02 12.18
CA GLY A 129 -8.74 -13.51 13.07
C GLY A 129 -8.28 -13.71 14.52
N LYS A 130 -7.10 -13.21 14.89
CA LYS A 130 -6.59 -13.31 16.26
C LYS A 130 -7.36 -12.38 17.19
N LYS A 131 -7.31 -12.70 18.48
CA LYS A 131 -7.82 -11.86 19.55
C LYS A 131 -6.86 -10.69 19.78
N VAL A 132 -7.42 -9.49 19.89
CA VAL A 132 -6.71 -8.25 20.22
C VAL A 132 -7.36 -7.64 21.45
N TYR A 133 -6.55 -7.29 22.45
CA TYR A 133 -6.98 -6.61 23.65
C TYR A 133 -7.24 -5.14 23.37
N LEU A 134 -8.49 -4.72 23.48
CA LEU A 134 -8.92 -3.34 23.39
C LEU A 134 -8.99 -2.74 24.80
N LYS A 135 -8.35 -1.59 24.98
CA LYS A 135 -8.53 -0.70 26.13
C LYS A 135 -8.97 0.67 25.65
N ALA A 136 -10.04 1.21 26.22
CA ALA A 136 -10.51 2.56 25.90
C ALA A 136 -10.82 3.32 27.20
N THR A 137 -10.33 4.55 27.31
CA THR A 137 -10.62 5.44 28.44
C THR A 137 -11.39 6.67 27.98
N ALA A 138 -12.25 7.20 28.84
CA ALA A 138 -13.12 8.33 28.55
C ALA A 138 -13.34 9.21 29.79
N TYR A 139 -13.73 10.47 29.55
CA TYR A 139 -14.09 11.41 30.63
C TYR A 139 -15.53 11.20 31.17
N GLY A 140 -16.36 10.45 30.45
CA GLY A 140 -17.76 10.23 30.78
C GLY A 140 -18.64 11.45 30.46
N THR A 141 -19.81 11.22 29.90
CA THR A 141 -20.85 12.23 29.67
C THR A 141 -22.23 11.65 30.00
N SER A 142 -23.27 12.47 30.03
CA SER A 142 -24.64 11.97 30.25
C SER A 142 -25.08 10.94 29.20
N CYS A 143 -24.64 11.08 27.95
CA CYS A 143 -24.95 10.14 26.86
C CYS A 143 -23.99 8.93 26.80
N TYR A 144 -22.81 9.07 27.42
CA TYR A 144 -21.73 8.06 27.40
C TYR A 144 -21.10 7.98 28.79
N PRO A 145 -21.79 7.39 29.77
CA PRO A 145 -21.37 7.49 31.17
C PRO A 145 -20.17 6.59 31.48
N ASN A 146 -19.87 5.60 30.64
CA ASN A 146 -18.74 4.71 30.88
C ASN A 146 -17.39 5.44 30.67
N ARG A 147 -16.44 5.20 31.58
CA ARG A 147 -15.10 5.82 31.59
C ARG A 147 -13.97 4.85 31.24
N LEU A 148 -14.23 3.54 31.28
CA LEU A 148 -13.26 2.50 30.97
C LEU A 148 -13.95 1.33 30.29
N VAL A 149 -13.40 0.89 29.16
CA VAL A 149 -13.79 -0.34 28.49
C VAL A 149 -12.55 -1.15 28.22
N GLU A 150 -12.57 -2.41 28.67
CA GLU A 150 -11.53 -3.39 28.41
C GLU A 150 -12.21 -4.68 27.91
N LYS A 151 -11.81 -5.16 26.74
CA LYS A 151 -12.36 -6.40 26.16
C LYS A 151 -11.42 -6.98 25.10
N GLU A 152 -11.52 -8.28 24.89
CA GLU A 152 -10.95 -8.92 23.70
C GLU A 152 -11.88 -8.69 22.50
N ILE A 153 -11.30 -8.30 21.36
CA ILE A 153 -11.99 -8.18 20.09
C ILE A 153 -11.32 -9.04 19.02
N THR A 154 -12.07 -9.37 17.99
CA THR A 154 -11.57 -9.96 16.74
C THR A 154 -12.09 -9.15 15.58
N ILE A 155 -11.52 -9.32 14.38
CA ILE A 155 -12.04 -8.69 13.16
C ILE A 155 -13.52 -9.04 12.90
N ALA A 156 -13.97 -10.22 13.31
CA ALA A 156 -15.35 -10.66 13.18
C ALA A 156 -16.29 -9.95 14.17
N SER A 157 -15.83 -9.71 15.42
CA SER A 157 -16.67 -9.12 16.47
C SER A 157 -16.85 -7.60 16.36
N ILE A 158 -15.97 -6.90 15.63
CA ILE A 158 -16.07 -5.45 15.47
C ILE A 158 -17.03 -5.04 14.35
N PRO A 159 -17.84 -3.98 14.52
CA PRO A 159 -18.77 -3.53 13.48
C PRO A 159 -18.11 -3.18 12.15
N ASN A 160 -17.02 -2.41 12.18
CA ASN A 160 -16.37 -1.94 10.96
C ASN A 160 -14.84 -1.86 11.13
N ALA A 161 -14.13 -2.24 10.08
CA ALA A 161 -12.70 -1.97 9.94
C ALA A 161 -12.37 -1.69 8.48
N THR A 162 -11.68 -0.57 8.23
CA THR A 162 -11.34 -0.10 6.89
C THR A 162 -9.85 0.22 6.86
N LEU A 163 -9.11 -0.45 5.96
CA LEU A 163 -7.72 -0.08 5.67
C LEU A 163 -7.75 1.26 4.94
N CYS A 164 -7.01 2.24 5.44
CA CYS A 164 -6.91 3.57 4.85
C CYS A 164 -5.44 3.98 4.75
N ASN A 165 -4.98 4.09 3.52
CA ASN A 165 -3.58 4.35 3.24
C ASN A 165 -3.49 5.67 2.45
N PRO A 166 -3.15 6.80 3.10
CA PRO A 166 -3.05 8.09 2.43
C PRO A 166 -1.93 8.17 1.36
N ARG A 167 -1.02 7.18 1.34
CA ARG A 167 0.05 7.08 0.34
C ARG A 167 0.49 5.63 0.22
N ASN A 168 0.49 5.09 -0.99
CA ASN A 168 0.89 3.74 -1.36
C ASN A 168 1.28 3.71 -2.85
N GLY A 169 1.83 2.59 -3.33
CA GLY A 169 2.19 2.39 -4.73
C GLY A 169 3.07 3.51 -5.28
N TYR A 170 4.32 3.62 -4.81
CA TYR A 170 5.22 4.71 -5.19
C TYR A 170 5.78 4.52 -6.61
N GLN A 171 5.73 5.57 -7.42
CA GLN A 171 6.30 5.63 -8.75
C GLN A 171 7.76 6.09 -8.64
N ASN A 172 8.68 5.14 -8.83
CA ASN A 172 10.11 5.29 -8.55
C ASN A 172 10.42 5.73 -7.10
N TYR A 173 11.68 5.64 -6.74
CA TYR A 173 12.18 5.99 -5.42
C TYR A 173 13.65 6.42 -5.51
N ASN A 174 14.27 6.85 -4.42
CA ASN A 174 15.72 7.06 -4.38
C ASN A 174 16.43 5.74 -4.05
N CYS A 175 17.67 5.60 -4.50
CA CYS A 175 18.58 4.54 -4.08
C CYS A 175 19.46 5.09 -2.96
N ALA A 176 19.40 4.50 -1.77
CA ALA A 176 20.16 5.00 -0.63
C ALA A 176 21.49 4.27 -0.48
N VAL A 177 22.58 5.03 -0.31
CA VAL A 177 23.92 4.55 0.04
C VAL A 177 24.45 5.31 1.26
N ASN A 178 25.50 4.78 1.89
CA ASN A 178 26.10 5.39 3.07
C ASN A 178 27.61 5.57 2.90
N LEU A 179 28.07 6.81 2.73
CA LEU A 179 29.49 7.15 2.57
C LEU A 179 30.23 7.37 3.89
N THR A 180 29.54 7.26 5.03
CA THR A 180 30.16 7.42 6.35
C THR A 180 30.90 6.14 6.77
N ASN A 181 31.58 6.19 7.92
CA ASN A 181 32.32 5.07 8.49
C ASN A 181 31.53 4.22 9.50
N LYS A 182 30.22 4.49 9.69
CA LYS A 182 29.34 3.75 10.63
C LYS A 182 28.09 3.26 9.90
N ILE A 183 27.49 2.18 10.39
CA ILE A 183 26.21 1.69 9.85
C ILE A 183 25.12 2.74 10.11
N ILE A 184 24.26 2.98 9.12
CA ILE A 184 23.07 3.82 9.26
C ILE A 184 21.84 2.92 9.10
N TYR A 185 20.97 2.91 10.10
CA TYR A 185 19.69 2.22 10.02
C TYR A 185 18.62 3.16 9.47
N THR A 186 17.96 2.76 8.38
CA THR A 186 16.96 3.57 7.68
C THR A 186 15.66 2.79 7.50
N TYR A 187 14.62 3.47 7.01
CA TYR A 187 13.36 2.85 6.60
C TYR A 187 13.51 1.87 5.43
N MET A 188 14.63 1.90 4.71
CA MET A 188 14.96 0.95 3.64
C MET A 188 15.83 -0.21 4.13
N GLY A 189 16.11 -0.28 5.44
CA GLY A 189 17.05 -1.21 6.04
C GLY A 189 18.42 -0.60 6.34
N ALA A 190 19.36 -1.45 6.76
CA ALA A 190 20.71 -1.03 7.12
C ALA A 190 21.56 -0.67 5.89
N LEU A 191 22.26 0.47 5.97
CA LEU A 191 23.26 0.91 5.01
C LEU A 191 24.65 0.80 5.65
N LYS A 192 25.48 -0.06 5.08
CA LYS A 192 26.85 -0.35 5.50
C LYS A 192 27.77 0.83 5.20
N PRO A 193 28.80 1.07 6.04
CA PRO A 193 29.83 2.08 5.80
C PRO A 193 30.46 2.00 4.40
N GLY A 194 30.94 3.14 3.89
CA GLY A 194 31.75 3.21 2.67
C GLY A 194 31.07 2.69 1.40
N ALA A 195 29.75 2.91 1.27
CA ALA A 195 28.91 2.41 0.19
C ALA A 195 28.93 0.87 0.05
N GLY A 196 29.07 0.13 1.16
CA GLY A 196 29.11 -1.33 1.15
C GLY A 196 27.81 -2.02 0.71
N ASN A 197 26.69 -1.29 0.63
CA ASN A 197 25.47 -1.70 -0.06
C ASN A 197 24.67 -0.47 -0.52
N ALA A 198 23.71 -0.73 -1.41
CA ALA A 198 22.71 0.23 -1.85
C ALA A 198 21.32 -0.38 -1.66
N ASN A 199 20.40 0.38 -1.07
CA ASN A 199 19.01 -0.06 -0.90
C ASN A 199 18.10 0.75 -1.83
N TYR A 200 17.27 0.06 -2.59
CA TYR A 200 16.26 0.66 -3.46
C TYR A 200 14.91 -0.02 -3.19
N CYS A 201 13.83 0.77 -3.12
CA CYS A 201 12.50 0.26 -2.81
C CYS A 201 11.54 0.58 -3.95
N SER A 202 11.31 -0.40 -4.82
CA SER A 202 10.22 -0.42 -5.78
C SER A 202 9.94 -1.86 -6.19
N ALA A 203 8.82 -2.08 -6.88
CA ALA A 203 8.54 -3.35 -7.54
C ALA A 203 9.09 -3.40 -8.98
N GLY A 204 9.86 -2.40 -9.40
CA GLY A 204 10.47 -2.33 -10.73
C GLY A 204 9.41 -2.44 -11.83
N GLU A 205 9.69 -3.27 -12.82
CA GLU A 205 8.81 -3.60 -13.94
C GLU A 205 7.43 -4.14 -13.52
N LEU A 206 7.28 -4.66 -12.30
CA LEU A 206 5.99 -5.14 -11.78
C LEU A 206 5.11 -4.01 -11.22
N SER A 207 5.69 -2.82 -10.97
CA SER A 207 5.00 -1.73 -10.29
C SER A 207 3.81 -1.18 -11.09
N PRO A 208 2.62 -1.04 -10.46
CA PRO A 208 1.46 -0.45 -11.12
C PRO A 208 1.70 0.92 -11.74
N LEU A 209 2.39 1.82 -11.02
CA LEU A 209 2.62 3.18 -11.50
C LEU A 209 3.73 3.28 -12.54
N PHE A 210 4.65 2.31 -12.63
CA PHE A 210 5.57 2.27 -13.77
C PHE A 210 4.87 1.81 -15.04
N ASN A 211 3.90 0.91 -14.91
CA ASN A 211 3.08 0.36 -16.00
C ASN A 211 1.95 1.29 -16.47
N ASP A 212 1.65 2.34 -15.71
CA ASP A 212 0.80 3.46 -16.14
C ASP A 212 1.49 4.80 -15.82
N PRO A 213 2.57 5.14 -16.56
CA PRO A 213 3.50 6.19 -16.17
C PRO A 213 2.84 7.57 -16.11
N TYR A 214 1.78 7.78 -16.91
CA TYR A 214 1.06 9.05 -17.02
C TYR A 214 -0.35 8.98 -16.43
N TYR A 215 -0.66 7.97 -15.61
CA TYR A 215 -1.95 7.82 -14.92
C TYR A 215 -3.16 7.84 -15.87
N LYS A 216 -3.01 7.19 -17.03
CA LYS A 216 -4.04 7.13 -18.09
C LYS A 216 -5.22 6.25 -17.71
N THR A 217 -5.00 5.26 -16.85
CA THR A 217 -5.95 4.21 -16.46
C THR A 217 -6.13 4.13 -14.95
N ILE A 218 -5.13 4.54 -14.17
CA ILE A 218 -5.17 4.59 -12.71
C ILE A 218 -5.61 5.99 -12.26
N GLY A 219 -6.77 6.05 -11.60
CA GLY A 219 -7.33 7.29 -11.04
C GLY A 219 -8.32 6.98 -9.93
N ILE A 220 -9.04 8.02 -9.47
CA ILE A 220 -10.06 7.87 -8.42
C ILE A 220 -11.12 6.87 -8.87
N GLY A 221 -11.44 5.91 -8.00
CA GLY A 221 -12.42 4.86 -8.27
C GLY A 221 -11.87 3.63 -9.00
N THR A 222 -10.60 3.62 -9.42
CA THR A 222 -9.96 2.41 -9.97
C THR A 222 -10.03 1.31 -8.91
N ARG A 223 -10.63 0.17 -9.28
CA ARG A 223 -10.72 -1.04 -8.44
C ARG A 223 -9.38 -1.76 -8.47
N ILE A 224 -8.86 -2.10 -7.30
CA ILE A 224 -7.53 -2.69 -7.13
C ILE A 224 -7.57 -3.94 -6.24
N PHE A 225 -6.56 -4.78 -6.38
CA PHE A 225 -6.20 -5.76 -5.36
C PHE A 225 -5.51 -5.03 -4.21
N LEU A 226 -6.02 -5.17 -2.99
CA LEU A 226 -5.46 -4.52 -1.80
C LEU A 226 -5.55 -5.47 -0.61
N GLY A 227 -4.40 -5.83 -0.03
CA GLY A 227 -4.31 -6.65 1.16
C GLY A 227 -4.97 -8.02 1.04
N GLY A 228 -5.04 -8.62 -0.15
CA GLY A 228 -5.76 -9.88 -0.36
C GLY A 228 -7.26 -9.73 -0.65
N GLY A 229 -7.80 -8.51 -0.54
CA GLY A 229 -9.19 -8.18 -0.83
C GLY A 229 -9.33 -7.19 -2.00
N THR A 230 -10.51 -6.58 -2.09
CA THR A 230 -10.78 -5.49 -3.04
C THR A 230 -10.58 -4.15 -2.36
N GLY A 231 -9.79 -3.27 -2.97
CA GLY A 231 -9.66 -1.88 -2.61
C GLY A 231 -9.98 -0.95 -3.78
N TYR A 232 -9.87 0.34 -3.51
CA TYR A 232 -10.04 1.41 -4.48
C TYR A 232 -8.98 2.48 -4.30
N VAL A 233 -8.56 3.08 -5.42
CA VAL A 233 -7.84 4.36 -5.39
C VAL A 233 -8.85 5.44 -5.00
N ILE A 234 -8.60 6.13 -3.89
CA ILE A 234 -9.50 7.16 -3.36
C ILE A 234 -9.03 8.58 -3.65
N TRP A 235 -7.72 8.77 -3.86
CA TRP A 235 -7.12 10.06 -4.15
C TRP A 235 -5.70 9.89 -4.70
N SER A 236 -5.04 10.99 -5.07
CA SER A 236 -3.58 11.01 -5.17
C SER A 236 -2.96 10.77 -3.79
N GLY A 237 -1.79 10.15 -3.75
CA GLY A 237 -1.08 9.96 -2.48
C GLY A 237 -0.53 11.28 -1.95
N THR A 238 -0.29 11.37 -0.64
CA THR A 238 0.16 12.62 0.01
C THR A 238 1.53 13.12 -0.46
N GLN A 239 2.32 12.29 -1.13
CA GLN A 239 3.60 12.68 -1.76
C GLN A 239 3.57 12.52 -3.28
N HIS A 240 2.39 12.63 -3.89
CA HIS A 240 2.25 12.50 -5.33
C HIS A 240 2.94 13.66 -6.06
N ASN A 241 3.95 13.34 -6.89
CA ASN A 241 4.65 14.29 -7.73
C ASN A 241 4.50 13.91 -9.22
N PRO A 242 3.52 14.46 -9.94
CA PRO A 242 3.31 14.14 -11.35
C PRO A 242 4.35 14.80 -12.28
N SER A 243 5.03 15.85 -11.79
CA SER A 243 5.94 16.71 -12.54
C SER A 243 7.39 16.23 -12.54
N ALA A 244 7.67 15.05 -11.97
CA ALA A 244 9.01 14.46 -11.99
C ALA A 244 9.50 14.29 -13.43
N LYS A 245 10.81 14.50 -13.64
CA LYS A 245 11.45 14.30 -14.95
C LYS A 245 11.28 12.86 -15.38
N ARG A 246 11.01 12.66 -16.67
CA ARG A 246 10.83 11.34 -17.30
C ARG A 246 11.84 11.15 -18.42
N ASN A 247 12.24 9.90 -18.67
CA ASN A 247 13.03 9.55 -19.84
C ASN A 247 12.15 9.56 -21.11
N GLU A 248 12.75 9.26 -22.26
CA GLU A 248 12.07 9.23 -23.57
C GLU A 248 10.91 8.24 -23.64
N LYS A 249 10.91 7.21 -22.77
CA LYS A 249 9.86 6.19 -22.66
C LYS A 249 8.77 6.55 -21.64
N GLY A 250 8.88 7.72 -21.00
CA GLY A 250 7.91 8.22 -20.02
C GLY A 250 8.10 7.71 -18.59
N VAL A 251 9.16 6.93 -18.35
CA VAL A 251 9.51 6.41 -17.02
C VAL A 251 10.15 7.54 -16.21
N PRO A 252 9.66 7.84 -15.00
CA PRO A 252 10.26 8.88 -14.17
C PRO A 252 11.66 8.45 -13.70
N VAL A 253 12.59 9.40 -13.61
CA VAL A 253 13.99 9.15 -13.21
C VAL A 253 14.30 9.58 -11.78
N SER A 254 13.27 9.93 -11.02
CA SER A 254 13.31 10.32 -9.61
C SER A 254 11.94 9.99 -8.97
N PRO A 255 11.78 10.06 -7.63
CA PRO A 255 10.49 9.83 -6.98
C PRO A 255 9.37 10.70 -7.58
N ALA A 256 8.25 10.08 -7.92
CA ALA A 256 7.17 10.70 -8.69
C ALA A 256 5.79 10.46 -8.04
N GLY A 257 4.84 9.88 -8.78
CA GLY A 257 3.48 9.64 -8.30
C GLY A 257 3.36 8.69 -7.11
N THR A 258 2.33 8.91 -6.30
CA THR A 258 1.82 7.95 -5.32
C THR A 258 0.30 7.95 -5.39
N MET A 259 -0.35 6.92 -4.83
CA MET A 259 -1.81 6.83 -4.76
C MET A 259 -2.28 6.67 -3.31
N ALA A 260 -3.43 7.26 -2.97
CA ALA A 260 -4.13 6.97 -1.73
C ALA A 260 -5.14 5.85 -2.00
N VAL A 261 -5.19 4.84 -1.13
CA VAL A 261 -6.02 3.66 -1.32
C VAL A 261 -6.81 3.32 -0.06
N MET A 262 -7.99 2.74 -0.24
CA MET A 262 -8.86 2.32 0.84
C MET A 262 -9.55 0.99 0.48
N GLY A 263 -9.80 0.16 1.50
CA GLY A 263 -10.52 -1.10 1.31
C GLY A 263 -11.08 -1.67 2.60
N ASP A 264 -12.01 -2.60 2.46
CA ASP A 264 -12.67 -3.30 3.57
C ASP A 264 -11.69 -4.29 4.23
N LEU A 265 -11.17 -3.93 5.41
CA LEU A 265 -10.16 -4.71 6.12
C LEU A 265 -10.71 -6.09 6.53
N LYS A 266 -12.02 -6.21 6.76
CA LYS A 266 -12.66 -7.48 7.16
C LYS A 266 -12.64 -8.52 6.03
N LYS A 267 -12.35 -8.14 4.78
CA LYS A 267 -12.25 -9.03 3.61
C LYS A 267 -10.81 -9.27 3.13
N MET A 268 -9.84 -8.78 3.89
CA MET A 268 -8.42 -8.90 3.55
C MET A 268 -7.83 -10.21 4.12
N ASN A 269 -6.59 -10.51 3.74
CA ASN A 269 -5.91 -11.75 4.09
C ASN A 269 -4.54 -11.44 4.74
N PRO A 270 -4.18 -12.12 5.84
CA PRO A 270 -2.95 -11.81 6.59
C PRO A 270 -1.66 -12.11 5.80
N ASN A 271 -1.72 -12.90 4.73
CA ASN A 271 -0.56 -13.13 3.86
C ASN A 271 -0.20 -11.91 2.99
N TRP A 272 -1.13 -10.95 2.85
CA TRP A 272 -0.96 -9.75 2.04
C TRP A 272 -0.95 -8.46 2.88
N LEU A 273 -1.09 -8.58 4.20
CA LEU A 273 -0.95 -7.51 5.19
C LEU A 273 -0.10 -8.04 6.34
N VAL A 274 1.21 -7.86 6.24
CA VAL A 274 2.18 -8.44 7.19
C VAL A 274 2.82 -7.33 8.00
N GLY A 275 2.67 -7.39 9.33
CA GLY A 275 3.41 -6.52 10.24
C GLY A 275 4.90 -6.78 10.10
N VAL A 276 5.69 -5.71 10.01
CA VAL A 276 7.15 -5.82 9.86
C VAL A 276 7.85 -4.91 10.86
N SER A 277 9.03 -5.36 11.29
CA SER A 277 9.94 -4.61 12.15
C SER A 277 11.18 -4.22 11.36
N ILE A 278 11.48 -2.91 11.33
CA ILE A 278 12.64 -2.36 10.64
C ILE A 278 13.61 -1.86 11.71
N GLN A 279 14.67 -2.65 11.92
CA GLN A 279 15.67 -2.41 12.96
C GLN A 279 16.21 -0.98 12.91
N GLY A 280 16.19 -0.29 14.05
CA GLY A 280 16.65 1.08 14.22
C GLY A 280 15.73 2.16 13.66
N TYR A 281 14.66 1.79 12.93
CA TYR A 281 13.72 2.73 12.31
C TYR A 281 12.32 2.69 12.93
N GLY A 282 11.67 1.52 12.99
CA GLY A 282 10.28 1.42 13.43
C GLY A 282 9.57 0.15 13.00
N CYS A 283 8.35 -0.05 13.47
CA CYS A 283 7.43 -1.03 12.89
C CYS A 283 6.72 -0.46 11.65
N SER A 284 6.17 -1.34 10.81
CA SER A 284 5.41 -0.96 9.62
C SER A 284 4.45 -2.08 9.20
N LEU A 285 3.80 -1.90 8.05
CA LEU A 285 2.93 -2.89 7.42
C LEU A 285 3.39 -3.11 5.97
N MET A 286 3.71 -4.36 5.63
CA MET A 286 3.91 -4.80 4.26
C MET A 286 2.55 -5.03 3.61
N VAL A 287 2.27 -4.31 2.51
CA VAL A 287 0.95 -4.28 1.89
C VAL A 287 1.02 -4.82 0.47
N GLY A 288 0.20 -5.83 0.18
CA GLY A 288 -0.03 -6.32 -1.17
C GLY A 288 -0.96 -5.37 -1.91
N LEU A 289 -0.48 -4.77 -2.99
CA LEU A 289 -1.26 -3.86 -3.83
C LEU A 289 -1.05 -4.23 -5.29
N GLY A 290 -2.14 -4.43 -6.04
CA GLY A 290 -2.07 -4.75 -7.46
C GLY A 290 -3.13 -4.02 -8.26
N VAL A 291 -2.78 -3.63 -9.48
CA VAL A 291 -3.69 -2.92 -10.38
C VAL A 291 -3.76 -3.66 -11.72
N PRO A 292 -4.95 -4.05 -12.18
CA PRO A 292 -5.11 -4.53 -13.54
C PRO A 292 -5.06 -3.34 -14.50
N ILE A 293 -4.05 -3.30 -15.37
CA ILE A 293 -3.89 -2.24 -16.37
C ILE A 293 -4.60 -2.67 -17.66
N PRO A 294 -5.68 -1.99 -18.08
CA PRO A 294 -6.34 -2.30 -19.35
C PRO A 294 -5.50 -1.81 -20.52
N VAL A 295 -5.24 -2.68 -21.48
CA VAL A 295 -4.47 -2.33 -22.68
C VAL A 295 -5.43 -1.72 -23.71
N LEU A 296 -5.64 -0.41 -23.63
CA LEU A 296 -6.62 0.29 -24.47
C LEU A 296 -6.11 0.56 -25.90
N ASN A 297 -4.79 0.66 -26.09
CA ASN A 297 -4.15 0.97 -27.36
C ASN A 297 -2.66 0.56 -27.34
N GLU A 298 -1.95 0.79 -28.44
CA GLU A 298 -0.52 0.50 -28.54
C GLU A 298 0.39 1.32 -27.62
N ASP A 299 -0.03 2.51 -27.17
CA ASP A 299 0.76 3.29 -26.20
C ASP A 299 0.71 2.64 -24.81
N MET A 300 -0.49 2.21 -24.35
CA MET A 300 -0.61 1.45 -23.11
C MET A 300 0.16 0.13 -23.15
N ALA A 301 0.18 -0.55 -24.31
CA ALA A 301 1.01 -1.73 -24.48
C ALA A 301 2.51 -1.41 -24.38
N ALA A 302 2.97 -0.28 -24.94
CA ALA A 302 4.36 0.13 -24.81
C ALA A 302 4.72 0.48 -23.36
N TYR A 303 3.85 1.19 -22.64
CA TYR A 303 4.08 1.57 -21.24
C TYR A 303 4.14 0.37 -20.29
N THR A 304 3.38 -0.68 -20.59
CA THR A 304 3.40 -1.94 -19.81
C THR A 304 4.50 -2.91 -20.26
N GLY A 305 5.32 -2.52 -21.25
CA GLY A 305 6.42 -3.32 -21.78
C GLY A 305 7.81 -2.83 -21.36
N ILE A 306 7.90 -2.00 -20.33
CA ILE A 306 9.15 -1.45 -19.78
C ILE A 306 9.79 -2.48 -18.85
N SER A 307 11.06 -2.80 -19.11
CA SER A 307 11.88 -3.68 -18.27
C SER A 307 12.69 -2.91 -17.23
N ASP A 308 13.18 -3.61 -16.22
CA ASP A 308 14.04 -3.02 -15.17
C ASP A 308 15.28 -2.30 -15.72
N GLU A 309 15.85 -2.75 -16.85
CA GLU A 309 17.00 -2.13 -17.53
C GLU A 309 16.71 -0.69 -18.02
N GLU A 310 15.43 -0.33 -18.14
CA GLU A 310 14.97 0.96 -18.64
C GLU A 310 14.50 1.88 -17.50
N ILE A 311 14.53 1.39 -16.25
CA ILE A 311 14.15 2.12 -15.05
C ILE A 311 15.40 2.68 -14.38
N PHE A 312 15.49 4.01 -14.34
CA PHE A 312 16.61 4.72 -13.73
C PHE A 312 16.19 5.41 -12.45
N THR A 313 17.11 5.49 -11.49
CA THR A 313 16.92 6.19 -10.21
C THR A 313 18.17 7.03 -9.86
N GLN A 314 18.08 7.80 -8.79
CA GLN A 314 19.14 8.64 -8.25
C GLN A 314 19.73 7.97 -7.00
N ILE A 315 21.06 8.03 -6.90
CA ILE A 315 21.84 7.63 -5.72
C ILE A 315 22.21 8.88 -4.92
#